data_AF-A0A535A6P6-F1
#
_entry.id   AF-A0A535A6P6-F1
#
_cell.length_a   1.000
_cell.length_b   1.000
_cell.length_c   1.000
_cell.angle_alpha   90.00
_cell.angle_beta   90.00
_cell.angle_gamma   90.00
#
_symmetry.space_group_name_H-M   'P 1'
#
loop_
_entity.id
_entity.type
_entity.pdbx_description
1 polymer ?
#
loop_
_entity_poly.entity_id
_entity_poly.type
_entity_poly.pdbx_seq_one_letter_code
_entity_poly.pdbx_strand_id
1 'polypeptide(L)'
;MSIRLDPRRLAALKLLAAEAGLRPGELVTRWVEERLDAARSGAAPGAAAGPAMSADLLAAVNARIDALTQRVDELTAGRSSAAAAASAADGAGAAPGPEPKRRRGRPPKAAAVAAVAADAGKAVASRRTRRSRAARATGARTRVALHDEIVAVIAERGPQTASELATAIAERGRYHAPRSARPLDAATVNARVSNPKYRPRFVRRARRIGLAEPEVAAE
;
A
#
# COMPACT_ATOMS: atom_id res chain seq x y z
N MET A 1 -3.75 10.33 1.07
CA MET A 1 -4.16 9.50 2.23
C MET A 1 -3.00 8.59 2.58
N SER A 2 -2.23 8.90 3.63
CA SER A 2 -1.17 8.00 4.12
C SER A 2 -1.78 7.08 5.17
N ILE A 3 -2.02 5.83 4.78
CA ILE A 3 -2.43 4.78 5.73
C ILE A 3 -1.18 4.40 6.52
N ARG A 4 -1.17 4.67 7.82
CA ARG A 4 -0.10 4.21 8.71
C ARG A 4 -0.39 2.76 9.08
N LEU A 5 0.39 1.84 8.52
CA LEU A 5 0.38 0.44 8.94
C LEU A 5 1.16 0.31 10.24
N ASP A 6 0.58 -0.41 11.20
CA ASP A 6 1.28 -0.80 12.43
C ASP A 6 2.52 -1.63 12.06
N PRO A 7 3.72 -1.28 12.56
CA PRO A 7 4.97 -2.00 12.26
C PRO A 7 4.90 -3.50 12.59
N ARG A 8 4.14 -3.91 13.62
CA ARG A 8 3.98 -5.35 13.95
C ARG A 8 3.21 -6.10 12.87
N ARG A 9 2.16 -5.48 12.33
CA ARG A 9 1.35 -6.05 11.24
C ARG A 9 2.15 -6.13 9.94
N LEU A 10 3.01 -5.14 9.70
CA LEU A 10 3.91 -5.15 8.55
C LEU A 10 4.95 -6.27 8.64
N ALA A 11 5.46 -6.58 9.83
CA ALA A 11 6.37 -7.71 10.05
C ALA A 11 5.68 -9.05 9.79
N ALA A 12 4.48 -9.27 10.34
CA ALA A 12 3.71 -10.49 10.11
C ALA A 12 3.40 -10.71 8.61
N LEU A 13 3.02 -9.64 7.91
CA LEU A 13 2.73 -9.69 6.48
C LEU A 13 3.96 -10.04 5.64
N LYS A 14 5.15 -9.56 6.03
CA LYS A 14 6.41 -9.95 5.38
C LYS A 14 6.73 -11.43 5.57
N LEU A 15 6.46 -11.98 6.75
CA LEU A 15 6.67 -13.41 7.03
C LEU A 15 5.72 -14.27 6.19
N LEU A 16 4.43 -13.95 6.17
CA LEU A 16 3.45 -14.66 5.35
C LEU A 16 3.78 -14.57 3.85
N ALA A 17 4.27 -13.41 3.40
CA ALA A 17 4.68 -13.23 2.02
C ALA A 17 5.92 -14.07 1.69
N ALA A 18 6.90 -14.13 2.60
CA ALA A 18 8.08 -14.98 2.43
C ALA A 18 7.73 -16.47 2.40
N GLU A 19 6.82 -16.92 3.26
CA GLU A 19 6.30 -18.31 3.29
C GLU A 19 5.59 -18.68 1.98
N ALA A 20 4.80 -17.75 1.43
CA ALA A 20 4.15 -17.92 0.13
C ALA A 20 5.08 -17.72 -1.08
N GLY A 21 6.34 -17.31 -0.87
CA GLY A 21 7.28 -16.96 -1.95
C GLY A 21 6.89 -15.71 -2.75
N LEU A 22 6.03 -14.85 -2.20
CA LEU A 22 5.48 -13.66 -2.87
C LEU A 22 6.02 -12.37 -2.26
N ARG A 23 5.89 -11.26 -2.99
CA ARG A 23 6.14 -9.94 -2.39
C ARG A 23 4.98 -9.59 -1.44
N PRO A 24 5.25 -8.86 -0.34
CA PRO A 24 4.25 -8.33 0.58
C PRO A 24 3.03 -7.69 -0.11
N GLY A 25 3.27 -6.87 -1.13
CA GLY A 25 2.19 -6.21 -1.87
C GLY A 25 1.37 -7.17 -2.75
N GLU A 26 2.01 -8.17 -3.36
CA GLU A 26 1.35 -9.17 -4.21
C GLU A 26 0.44 -10.08 -3.39
N LEU A 27 0.88 -10.47 -2.19
CA LEU A 27 0.06 -11.24 -1.26
C LEU A 27 -1.23 -10.48 -0.88
N VAL A 28 -1.13 -9.18 -0.63
CA VAL A 28 -2.31 -8.34 -0.33
C VAL A 28 -3.23 -8.24 -1.53
N THR A 29 -2.69 -7.99 -2.72
CA THR A 29 -3.49 -7.90 -3.95
C THR A 29 -4.26 -9.19 -4.19
N ARG A 30 -3.58 -10.33 -4.14
CA ARG A 30 -4.20 -11.65 -4.30
C ARG A 30 -5.27 -11.91 -3.23
N TRP A 31 -4.99 -11.58 -1.98
CA TRP A 31 -5.97 -11.73 -0.90
C TRP A 31 -7.21 -10.86 -1.11
N VAL A 32 -7.05 -9.62 -1.57
CA VAL A 32 -8.17 -8.72 -1.90
C VAL A 32 -8.97 -9.25 -3.09
N GLU A 33 -8.29 -9.73 -4.13
CA GLU A 33 -8.92 -10.35 -5.30
C GLU A 33 -9.75 -11.57 -4.92
N GLU A 34 -9.17 -12.50 -4.14
CA GLU A 34 -9.88 -13.68 -3.62
C GLU A 34 -11.09 -13.31 -2.76
N ARG A 35 -11.01 -12.23 -1.97
CA ARG A 35 -12.15 -11.71 -1.19
C ARG A 35 -13.23 -11.09 -2.09
N LEU A 36 -12.85 -10.34 -3.12
CA LEU A 36 -13.78 -9.75 -4.07
C LEU A 36 -14.45 -10.80 -4.96
N ASP A 37 -13.74 -11.86 -5.31
CA ASP A 37 -14.27 -13.00 -6.05
C ASP A 37 -15.20 -13.83 -5.17
N ALA A 38 -14.85 -14.07 -3.90
CA ALA A 38 -15.75 -14.71 -2.92
C ALA A 38 -17.04 -13.90 -2.72
N ALA A 39 -16.94 -12.58 -2.56
CA ALA A 39 -18.09 -11.69 -2.45
C ALA A 39 -18.98 -11.71 -3.71
N ARG A 40 -18.38 -11.79 -4.90
CA ARG A 40 -19.12 -11.87 -6.18
C ARG A 40 -19.77 -13.22 -6.43
N SER A 41 -19.16 -14.30 -5.97
CA SER A 41 -19.68 -15.67 -6.09
C SER A 41 -20.68 -16.04 -4.99
N GLY A 42 -20.93 -15.15 -4.03
CA GLY A 42 -21.79 -15.43 -2.87
C GLY A 42 -21.18 -16.40 -1.88
N ALA A 43 -19.89 -16.73 -2.02
CA ALA A 43 -19.16 -17.56 -1.08
C ALA A 43 -18.92 -16.77 0.21
N ALA A 44 -19.56 -17.19 1.30
CA ALA A 44 -19.30 -16.63 2.63
C ALA A 44 -17.78 -16.66 2.93
N PRO A 45 -17.23 -15.62 3.57
CA PRO A 45 -15.79 -15.52 3.84
C PRO A 45 -15.37 -16.61 4.83
N GLY A 46 -15.03 -17.78 4.31
CA GLY A 46 -14.76 -19.01 5.07
C GLY A 46 -14.98 -20.30 4.27
N ALA A 47 -15.66 -20.25 3.13
CA ALA A 47 -16.02 -21.48 2.38
C ALA A 47 -14.84 -22.20 1.68
N ALA A 48 -13.68 -21.55 1.51
CA ALA A 48 -12.51 -22.15 0.83
C ALA A 48 -11.74 -23.17 1.70
N ALA A 49 -11.98 -23.16 3.01
CA ALA A 49 -11.67 -24.28 3.90
C ALA A 49 -12.96 -24.51 4.68
N GLY A 50 -13.78 -25.45 4.23
CA GLY A 50 -15.06 -25.73 4.88
C GLY A 50 -14.89 -25.86 6.41
N PRO A 51 -15.91 -25.52 7.21
CA PRO A 51 -15.82 -25.53 8.68
C PRO A 51 -15.27 -26.85 9.25
N ALA A 52 -15.43 -27.96 8.50
CA ALA A 52 -14.81 -29.25 8.75
C ALA A 52 -13.26 -29.24 8.70
N MET A 53 -12.62 -28.69 7.66
CA MET A 53 -11.15 -28.64 7.59
C MET A 53 -10.54 -27.75 8.68
N SER A 54 -11.20 -26.66 9.05
CA SER A 54 -10.76 -25.82 10.18
C SER A 54 -10.94 -26.51 11.52
N ALA A 55 -12.01 -27.30 11.69
CA ALA A 55 -12.24 -28.07 12.92
C ALA A 55 -11.26 -29.24 13.05
N ASP A 56 -10.96 -29.95 11.95
CA ASP A 56 -9.98 -31.04 11.91
C ASP A 56 -8.56 -30.50 12.18
N LEU A 57 -8.21 -29.34 11.62
CA LEU A 57 -6.94 -28.69 11.91
C LEU A 57 -6.84 -28.27 13.39
N LEU A 58 -7.90 -27.71 13.96
CA LEU A 58 -7.96 -27.37 15.38
C LEU A 58 -7.86 -28.62 16.28
N ALA A 59 -8.52 -29.71 15.92
CA ALA A 59 -8.42 -30.98 16.62
C ALA A 59 -7.00 -31.57 16.54
N ALA A 60 -6.37 -31.52 15.36
CA ALA A 60 -4.98 -31.96 15.18
C ALA A 60 -3.98 -31.11 15.97
N VAL A 61 -4.20 -29.80 16.04
CA VAL A 61 -3.38 -28.89 16.86
C VAL A 61 -3.54 -29.19 18.34
N ASN A 62 -4.77 -29.37 18.82
CA ASN A 62 -5.04 -29.72 20.22
C ASN A 62 -4.40 -31.07 20.60
N ALA A 63 -4.57 -32.10 19.76
CA ALA A 63 -3.93 -33.40 19.99
C ALA A 63 -2.39 -33.29 20.05
N ARG A 64 -1.80 -32.40 19.26
CA ARG A 64 -0.35 -32.14 19.29
C ARG A 64 0.09 -31.38 20.54
N ILE A 65 -0.73 -30.45 21.03
CA ILE A 65 -0.50 -29.75 22.30
C ILE A 65 -0.55 -30.75 23.46
N ASP A 66 -1.54 -31.64 23.47
CA ASP A 66 -1.67 -32.67 24.50
C ASP A 66 -0.47 -33.63 24.49
N ALA A 67 -0.04 -34.10 23.31
CA ALA A 67 1.13 -34.96 23.18
C ALA A 67 2.43 -34.28 23.62
N LEU A 68 2.59 -32.97 23.33
CA LEU A 68 3.74 -32.20 23.81
C LEU A 68 3.70 -32.00 25.32
N THR A 69 2.50 -31.80 25.89
CA THR A 69 2.30 -31.63 27.34
C THR A 69 2.65 -32.93 28.06
N GLN A 70 2.17 -34.08 27.58
CA GLN A 70 2.56 -35.40 28.08
C GLN A 70 4.07 -35.62 28.03
N ARG A 71 4.73 -35.26 26.92
CA ARG A 71 6.18 -35.39 26.80
C ARG A 71 6.94 -34.48 27.76
N VAL A 72 6.43 -33.27 28.04
CA VAL A 72 6.99 -32.36 29.04
C VAL A 72 6.80 -32.93 30.44
N ASP A 73 5.63 -33.49 30.74
CA ASP A 73 5.35 -34.13 32.02
C ASP A 73 6.23 -35.37 32.24
N GLU A 74 6.42 -36.20 31.22
CA GLU A 74 7.37 -37.34 31.23
C GLU A 74 8.80 -36.88 31.44
N LEU A 75 9.25 -35.82 30.76
CA LEU A 75 10.58 -35.26 30.97
C LEU A 75 10.73 -34.64 32.36
N THR A 76 9.68 -34.03 32.91
CA THR A 76 9.69 -33.43 34.24
C THR A 76 9.63 -34.49 35.34
N ALA A 77 8.87 -35.57 35.14
CA ALA A 77 8.83 -36.74 36.01
C ALA A 77 10.15 -37.52 35.96
N GLY A 78 10.71 -37.74 34.76
CA GLY A 78 12.01 -38.35 34.56
C GLY A 78 13.16 -37.51 35.15
N ARG A 79 13.06 -36.18 35.06
CA ARG A 79 14.01 -35.25 35.69
C ARG A 79 13.84 -35.18 37.20
N SER A 80 12.63 -35.31 37.73
CA SER A 80 12.37 -35.45 39.16
C SER A 80 12.91 -36.77 39.70
N SER A 81 12.79 -37.86 38.93
CA SER A 81 13.39 -39.17 39.24
C SER A 81 14.92 -39.14 39.15
N ALA A 82 15.49 -38.45 38.15
CA ALA A 82 16.93 -38.28 38.01
C ALA A 82 17.52 -37.30 39.04
N ALA A 83 16.76 -36.26 39.45
CA ALA A 83 17.14 -35.35 40.53
C ALA A 83 17.03 -35.99 41.92
N ALA A 84 16.08 -36.92 42.13
CA ALA A 84 16.05 -37.76 43.32
C ALA A 84 17.23 -38.73 43.37
N ALA A 85 17.67 -39.27 42.22
CA ALA A 85 18.88 -40.08 42.12
C ALA A 85 20.18 -39.26 42.27
N ALA A 86 20.21 -38.02 41.75
CA ALA A 86 21.37 -37.13 41.84
C ALA A 86 21.48 -36.39 43.19
N SER A 87 20.39 -36.17 43.93
CA SER A 87 20.46 -35.59 45.29
C SER A 87 21.05 -36.54 46.33
N ALA A 88 21.26 -37.81 45.98
CA ALA A 88 22.07 -38.75 46.77
C ALA A 88 23.58 -38.65 46.47
N ALA A 89 23.98 -37.89 45.44
CA ALA A 89 25.34 -37.87 44.93
C ALA A 89 25.69 -36.50 44.31
N ASP A 90 25.80 -35.44 45.12
CA ASP A 90 26.94 -34.52 45.08
C ASP A 90 26.68 -33.28 45.94
N GLY A 91 27.45 -33.18 47.02
CA GLY A 91 27.81 -31.90 47.60
C GLY A 91 29.28 -31.64 47.27
N ALA A 92 29.57 -30.57 46.52
CA ALA A 92 30.78 -29.74 46.63
C ALA A 92 30.95 -28.84 45.39
N GLY A 93 31.40 -27.60 45.64
CA GLY A 93 32.30 -26.92 44.69
C GLY A 93 31.77 -25.64 44.05
N ALA A 94 31.97 -24.53 44.77
CA ALA A 94 31.84 -23.16 44.29
C ALA A 94 33.03 -22.71 43.41
N ALA A 95 32.76 -21.80 42.45
CA ALA A 95 33.41 -20.48 42.22
C ALA A 95 33.55 -20.08 40.72
N PRO A 96 33.33 -18.80 40.36
CA PRO A 96 33.44 -18.30 38.98
C PRO A 96 34.62 -17.31 38.73
N GLY A 97 34.95 -17.11 37.45
CA GLY A 97 35.81 -16.04 36.90
C GLY A 97 36.22 -16.41 35.47
N PRO A 98 36.47 -15.49 34.51
CA PRO A 98 37.18 -14.21 34.72
C PRO A 98 36.68 -12.99 33.87
N GLU A 99 37.12 -11.78 34.25
CA GLU A 99 37.14 -10.56 33.42
C GLU A 99 38.13 -10.67 32.25
N PRO A 100 38.00 -9.83 31.19
CA PRO A 100 39.19 -9.11 30.75
C PRO A 100 39.03 -7.63 30.35
N LYS A 101 40.20 -7.01 30.40
CA LYS A 101 40.54 -5.58 30.38
C LYS A 101 40.46 -4.91 29.00
N ARG A 102 40.28 -3.59 29.08
CA ARG A 102 40.39 -2.55 28.05
C ARG A 102 41.76 -2.49 27.34
N ARG A 103 41.78 -2.05 26.07
CA ARG A 103 42.71 -1.08 25.42
C ARG A 103 42.39 -1.02 23.91
N ARG A 104 41.85 0.06 23.35
CA ARG A 104 42.44 1.36 22.92
C ARG A 104 43.63 1.28 21.94
N GLY A 105 43.33 1.64 20.70
CA GLY A 105 44.15 2.24 19.64
C GLY A 105 43.23 2.38 18.41
N ARG A 106 43.22 3.37 17.52
CA ARG A 106 43.82 4.70 17.26
C ARG A 106 42.99 5.27 16.05
N PRO A 107 42.90 6.58 15.77
CA PRO A 107 41.78 7.18 15.00
C PRO A 107 42.08 7.38 13.50
N PRO A 108 41.06 7.77 12.69
CA PRO A 108 41.17 8.96 11.83
C PRO A 108 39.88 9.82 11.86
N LYS A 109 39.94 11.15 12.03
CA LYS A 109 40.24 12.25 11.08
C LYS A 109 39.03 12.72 10.23
N ALA A 110 38.53 13.90 10.64
CA ALA A 110 37.92 15.00 9.87
C ALA A 110 36.53 14.86 9.21
N ALA A 111 35.57 15.65 9.71
CA ALA A 111 34.79 16.69 9.01
C ALA A 111 33.78 17.28 10.04
N ALA A 112 33.91 18.50 10.59
CA ALA A 112 33.63 19.80 9.95
C ALA A 112 32.30 19.75 9.18
N VAL A 113 31.21 20.47 9.46
CA VAL A 113 30.92 21.63 10.31
C VAL A 113 29.40 21.59 10.53
N ALA A 114 28.91 21.83 11.76
CA ALA A 114 27.49 22.11 12.00
C ALA A 114 27.35 23.18 13.07
N ALA A 115 26.32 24.01 12.86
CA ALA A 115 25.72 24.98 13.77
C ALA A 115 26.36 26.38 13.81
N VAL A 116 25.83 27.27 12.96
CA VAL A 116 25.40 28.59 13.44
C VAL A 116 23.92 28.73 13.06
N ALA A 117 23.07 28.69 14.07
CA ALA A 117 21.70 29.14 14.00
C ALA A 117 21.65 30.61 14.40
N ALA A 118 21.05 31.46 13.56
CA ALA A 118 20.32 32.65 14.00
C ALA A 118 19.66 33.36 12.80
N ASP A 119 18.35 33.54 12.94
CA ASP A 119 17.63 34.80 12.74
C ASP A 119 17.16 35.26 11.33
N ALA A 120 16.04 35.99 11.37
CA ALA A 120 15.28 36.66 10.31
C ALA A 120 14.43 35.73 9.42
N GLY A 121 13.13 35.94 9.22
CA GLY A 121 12.35 37.17 9.28
C GLY A 121 11.40 37.17 8.06
N LYS A 122 10.16 37.59 8.28
CA LYS A 122 9.09 37.78 7.28
C LYS A 122 9.60 38.24 5.90
N ALA A 123 9.18 37.57 4.81
CA ALA A 123 8.72 38.16 3.53
C ALA A 123 8.95 37.26 2.29
N VAL A 124 8.09 36.26 2.01
CA VAL A 124 8.03 35.66 0.64
C VAL A 124 6.60 35.23 0.23
N ALA A 125 5.55 35.88 0.76
CA ALA A 125 4.17 35.59 0.35
C ALA A 125 3.69 36.39 -0.87
N SER A 126 4.45 37.38 -1.36
CA SER A 126 3.96 38.36 -2.36
C SER A 126 4.70 38.33 -3.72
N ARG A 127 5.32 37.20 -4.10
CA ARG A 127 6.11 37.11 -5.34
C ARG A 127 5.75 35.96 -6.29
N ARG A 128 4.65 35.23 -6.03
CA ARG A 128 4.18 34.14 -6.91
C ARG A 128 3.00 34.49 -7.82
N THR A 129 2.28 35.57 -7.56
CA THR A 129 1.02 35.89 -8.25
C THR A 129 1.13 36.79 -9.48
N ARG A 130 2.35 37.21 -9.88
CA ARG A 130 2.57 38.01 -11.11
C ARG A 130 3.35 37.32 -12.24
N ARG A 131 3.77 36.06 -12.07
CA ARG A 131 4.48 35.30 -13.12
C ARG A 131 3.55 34.44 -14.00
N SER A 132 2.26 34.37 -13.70
CA SER A 132 1.30 33.53 -14.44
C SER A 132 0.64 34.20 -15.66
N ARG A 133 0.89 35.49 -15.91
CA ARG A 133 0.21 36.21 -17.03
C ARG A 133 1.06 36.38 -18.30
N ALA A 134 2.37 36.16 -18.23
CA ALA A 134 3.29 36.40 -19.36
C ALA A 134 3.76 35.12 -20.10
N ALA A 135 3.32 33.93 -19.69
CA ALA A 135 3.64 32.66 -20.37
C ALA A 135 2.54 32.20 -21.36
N ARG A 136 1.61 33.09 -21.72
CA ARG A 136 0.45 32.79 -22.58
C ARG A 136 0.64 33.16 -24.05
N ALA A 137 1.82 33.66 -24.42
CA ALA A 137 2.17 33.95 -25.81
C ALA A 137 3.40 33.12 -26.18
N THR A 138 3.33 32.42 -27.30
CA THR A 138 4.43 31.68 -27.96
C THR A 138 4.76 30.26 -27.43
N GLY A 139 4.13 29.25 -28.02
CA GLY A 139 4.83 28.03 -28.45
C GLY A 139 4.98 26.84 -27.50
N ALA A 140 4.65 26.94 -26.20
CA ALA A 140 4.62 25.77 -25.34
C ALA A 140 3.35 24.95 -25.64
N ARG A 141 3.47 23.73 -26.16
CA ARG A 141 2.35 22.77 -26.22
C ARG A 141 1.81 22.62 -24.80
N THR A 142 0.75 23.38 -24.49
CA THR A 142 0.17 23.43 -23.15
C THR A 142 -0.33 22.05 -22.83
N ARG A 143 0.32 21.38 -21.89
CA ARG A 143 -0.12 20.06 -21.40
C ARG A 143 -1.51 20.26 -20.81
N VAL A 144 -2.55 19.80 -21.50
CA VAL A 144 -3.93 19.93 -21.05
C VAL A 144 -4.26 18.73 -20.17
N ALA A 145 -4.95 18.97 -19.06
CA ALA A 145 -5.38 17.91 -18.19
C ALA A 145 -6.47 17.06 -18.88
N LEU A 146 -6.48 15.75 -18.62
CA LEU A 146 -7.39 14.82 -19.32
C LEU A 146 -8.86 15.24 -19.30
N HIS A 147 -9.33 15.80 -18.18
CA HIS A 147 -10.73 16.20 -18.04
C HIS A 147 -11.09 17.39 -18.92
N ASP A 148 -10.19 18.34 -19.12
CA ASP A 148 -10.43 19.49 -19.98
C ASP A 148 -10.40 19.08 -21.47
N GLU A 149 -9.56 18.11 -21.84
CA GLU A 149 -9.59 17.51 -23.19
C GLU A 149 -10.90 16.74 -23.44
N ILE A 150 -11.39 15.96 -22.48
CA ILE A 150 -12.69 15.28 -22.60
C ILE A 150 -13.80 16.32 -22.81
N VAL A 151 -13.80 17.42 -22.05
CA VAL A 151 -14.77 18.51 -22.23
C VAL A 151 -14.67 19.13 -23.62
N ALA A 152 -13.45 19.44 -24.08
CA ALA A 152 -13.23 20.03 -25.40
C ALA A 152 -13.71 19.12 -26.54
N VAL A 153 -13.41 17.81 -26.47
CA VAL A 153 -13.85 16.86 -27.49
C VAL A 153 -15.36 16.72 -27.52
N ILE A 154 -16.02 16.64 -26.36
CA ILE A 154 -17.48 16.56 -26.31
C ILE A 154 -18.13 17.85 -26.82
N ALA A 155 -17.55 19.02 -26.51
CA ALA A 155 -18.04 20.30 -27.02
C ALA A 155 -17.95 20.40 -28.55
N GLU A 156 -16.97 19.74 -29.18
CA GLU A 156 -16.79 19.78 -30.63
C GLU A 156 -17.51 18.68 -31.40
N ARG A 157 -17.48 17.44 -30.89
CA ARG A 157 -18.01 16.25 -31.60
C ARG A 157 -19.32 15.72 -31.00
N GLY A 158 -19.80 16.32 -29.92
CA GLY A 158 -21.00 15.90 -29.20
C GLY A 158 -20.79 14.68 -28.29
N PRO A 159 -21.88 14.12 -27.72
CA PRO A 159 -21.80 12.98 -26.82
C PRO A 159 -21.30 11.72 -27.51
N GLN A 160 -20.26 11.11 -26.95
CA GLN A 160 -19.57 9.95 -27.55
C GLN A 160 -19.28 8.86 -26.52
N THR A 161 -18.95 7.67 -26.98
CA THR A 161 -18.52 6.58 -26.10
C THR A 161 -17.12 6.84 -25.52
N ALA A 162 -16.77 6.17 -24.43
CA ALA A 162 -15.45 6.34 -23.80
C ALA A 162 -14.29 5.92 -24.72
N SER A 163 -14.51 4.94 -25.60
CA SER A 163 -13.53 4.51 -26.60
C SER A 163 -13.33 5.56 -27.69
N GLU A 164 -14.42 6.13 -28.23
CA GLU A 164 -14.35 7.20 -29.23
C GLU A 164 -13.65 8.45 -28.66
N LEU A 165 -13.95 8.80 -27.40
CA LEU A 165 -13.27 9.90 -26.71
C LEU A 165 -11.78 9.63 -26.52
N ALA A 166 -11.38 8.41 -26.17
CA ALA A 166 -9.96 8.06 -26.03
C ALA A 166 -9.21 8.22 -27.36
N THR A 167 -9.79 7.74 -28.47
CA THR A 167 -9.24 7.91 -29.82
C THR A 167 -9.16 9.38 -30.22
N ALA A 168 -10.23 10.15 -30.04
CA ALA A 168 -10.26 11.58 -30.39
C ALA A 168 -9.25 12.42 -29.59
N ILE A 169 -9.04 12.09 -28.31
CA ILE A 169 -8.03 12.75 -27.46
C ILE A 169 -6.61 12.35 -27.90
N ALA A 170 -6.39 11.09 -28.27
CA ALA A 170 -5.12 10.62 -28.80
C ALA A 170 -4.77 11.30 -30.14
N GLU A 171 -5.75 11.43 -31.05
CA GLU A 171 -5.61 12.16 -32.33
C GLU A 171 -5.15 13.61 -32.12
N ARG A 172 -5.68 14.28 -31.09
CA ARG A 172 -5.30 15.66 -30.77
C ARG A 172 -3.88 15.79 -30.24
N GLY A 173 -3.33 14.74 -29.63
CA GLY A 173 -1.96 14.70 -29.11
C GLY A 173 -1.66 15.75 -28.01
N ARG A 174 -2.69 16.41 -27.46
CA ARG A 174 -2.56 17.45 -26.43
C ARG A 174 -2.51 16.89 -25.01
N TYR A 175 -3.11 15.71 -24.82
CA TYR A 175 -3.03 14.97 -23.58
C TYR A 175 -1.71 14.19 -23.48
N HIS A 176 -1.00 14.35 -22.37
CA HIS A 176 0.21 13.58 -22.09
C HIS A 176 -0.07 12.57 -20.98
N ALA A 177 0.08 11.28 -21.30
CA ALA A 177 -0.09 10.21 -20.33
C ALA A 177 0.93 10.36 -19.17
N PRO A 178 0.51 10.15 -17.91
CA PRO A 178 1.40 10.27 -16.76
C PRO A 178 2.32 9.06 -16.63
N ARG A 179 3.64 9.27 -16.81
CA ARG A 179 4.81 8.40 -16.49
C ARG A 179 4.83 6.94 -16.99
N SER A 180 3.69 6.31 -17.28
CA SER A 180 3.57 4.89 -17.60
C SER A 180 3.59 4.57 -19.09
N ALA A 181 3.69 5.58 -19.96
CA ALA A 181 3.67 5.45 -21.44
C ALA A 181 2.47 4.66 -22.03
N ARG A 182 1.49 4.27 -21.20
CA ARG A 182 0.34 3.48 -21.64
C ARG A 182 -0.56 4.38 -22.51
N PRO A 183 -1.01 3.91 -23.68
CA PRO A 183 -1.94 4.66 -24.51
C PRO A 183 -3.23 4.93 -23.72
N LEU A 184 -3.84 6.09 -23.96
CA LEU A 184 -5.10 6.44 -23.34
C LEU A 184 -6.18 5.43 -23.79
N ASP A 185 -6.82 4.77 -22.83
CA ASP A 185 -7.85 3.77 -23.09
C ASP A 185 -9.22 4.21 -22.53
N ALA A 186 -10.27 3.51 -22.97
CA ALA A 186 -11.64 3.75 -22.53
C ALA A 186 -11.80 3.62 -21.00
N ALA A 187 -11.02 2.74 -20.36
CA ALA A 187 -11.02 2.57 -18.92
C ALA A 187 -10.52 3.83 -18.20
N THR A 188 -9.45 4.45 -18.68
CA THR A 188 -8.91 5.70 -18.13
C THR A 188 -9.88 6.86 -18.30
N VAL A 189 -10.55 6.97 -19.45
CA VAL A 189 -11.60 7.96 -19.68
C VAL A 189 -12.78 7.73 -18.73
N ASN A 190 -13.26 6.49 -18.60
CA ASN A 190 -14.34 6.13 -17.68
C ASN A 190 -13.98 6.46 -16.22
N ALA A 191 -12.77 6.09 -15.77
CA ALA A 191 -12.29 6.39 -14.43
C ALA A 191 -12.21 7.91 -14.19
N ARG A 192 -11.82 8.69 -15.21
CA ARG A 192 -11.75 10.16 -15.11
C ARG A 192 -13.15 10.78 -14.98
N VAL A 193 -14.09 10.34 -15.80
CA VAL A 193 -15.48 10.85 -15.84
C VAL A 193 -16.27 10.44 -14.59
N SER A 194 -16.02 9.24 -14.05
CA SER A 194 -16.67 8.75 -12.83
C SER A 194 -16.05 9.30 -11.54
N ASN A 195 -14.93 10.02 -11.62
CA ASN A 195 -14.29 10.61 -10.45
C ASN A 195 -15.21 11.68 -9.82
N PRO A 196 -15.55 11.61 -8.51
CA PRO A 196 -16.48 12.54 -7.86
C PRO A 196 -16.15 14.02 -8.06
N LYS A 197 -14.87 14.37 -8.19
CA LYS A 197 -14.42 15.74 -8.44
C LYS A 197 -14.88 16.30 -9.79
N TYR A 198 -14.97 15.44 -10.81
CA TYR A 198 -15.29 15.84 -12.19
C TYR A 198 -16.64 15.33 -12.68
N ARG A 199 -17.21 14.34 -11.98
CA ARG A 199 -18.51 13.72 -12.28
C ARG A 199 -19.64 14.72 -12.52
N PRO A 200 -19.78 15.84 -11.78
CA PRO A 200 -20.85 16.81 -12.03
C PRO A 200 -20.81 17.45 -13.43
N ARG A 201 -19.67 17.42 -14.12
CA ARG A 201 -19.49 18.00 -15.45
C ARG A 201 -19.95 17.10 -16.59
N PHE A 202 -20.25 15.83 -16.29
CA PHE A 202 -20.51 14.81 -17.30
C PHE A 202 -21.80 14.06 -17.02
N VAL A 203 -22.58 13.81 -18.06
CA VAL A 203 -23.82 13.02 -18.00
C VAL A 203 -23.69 11.83 -18.91
N ARG A 204 -24.23 10.68 -18.49
CA ARG A 204 -24.32 9.49 -19.33
C ARG A 204 -25.77 9.33 -19.82
N ARG A 205 -25.96 9.39 -21.13
CA ARG A 205 -27.25 9.11 -21.79
C ARG A 205 -27.01 8.11 -22.92
N ALA A 206 -27.85 7.07 -23.01
CA ALA A 206 -27.75 6.04 -24.05
C ALA A 206 -26.32 5.47 -24.23
N ARG A 207 -25.62 5.17 -23.12
CA ARG A 207 -24.22 4.67 -23.09
C ARG A 207 -23.16 5.63 -23.66
N ARG A 208 -23.52 6.88 -23.98
CA ARG A 208 -22.61 7.95 -24.40
C ARG A 208 -22.36 8.94 -23.26
N ILE A 209 -21.19 9.55 -23.26
CA ILE A 209 -20.74 10.56 -22.30
C ILE A 209 -20.93 11.93 -22.95
N GLY A 210 -21.80 12.75 -22.36
CA GLY A 210 -22.03 14.14 -22.73
C GLY A 210 -21.63 15.11 -21.62
N LEU A 211 -21.69 16.40 -21.90
CA LEU A 211 -21.54 17.44 -20.87
C LEU A 211 -22.84 17.57 -20.08
N ALA A 212 -22.71 17.83 -18.78
CA ALA A 212 -23.83 18.33 -18.00
C ALA A 212 -24.17 19.74 -18.48
N GLU A 213 -25.46 20.01 -18.72
CA GLU A 213 -25.92 21.38 -18.85
C GLU A 213 -25.52 22.12 -17.57
N PRO A 214 -24.85 23.30 -17.66
CA PRO A 214 -24.73 24.12 -16.49
C PRO A 214 -26.15 24.42 -16.04
N GLU A 215 -26.45 24.21 -14.76
CA GLU A 215 -27.64 24.76 -14.12
C GLU A 215 -27.61 26.27 -14.38
N VAL A 216 -28.28 26.70 -15.45
CA VAL A 216 -28.64 28.09 -15.62
C VAL A 216 -29.69 28.28 -14.54
N ALA A 217 -29.27 28.88 -13.43
CA ALA A 217 -30.19 29.42 -12.46
C ALA A 217 -31.17 30.30 -13.24
N ALA A 218 -32.40 29.80 -13.38
CA ALA A 218 -33.49 30.57 -13.95
C ALA A 218 -33.67 31.81 -13.06
N GLU A 219 -33.54 32.98 -13.67
CA GLU A 219 -33.98 34.27 -13.12
C GLU A 219 -35.47 34.26 -12.77
#